data_AF-A0A9P6ERV1-F1
#
_entry.id   AF-A0A9P6ERV1-F1
#
_cell.length_a   1.000
_cell.length_b   1.000
_cell.length_c   1.000
_cell.angle_alpha   90.00
_cell.angle_beta   90.00
_cell.angle_gamma   90.00
#
_symmetry.space_group_name_H-M   'P 1'
#
loop_
_entity.id
_entity.type
_entity.pdbx_description
1 polymer ?
#
loop_
_entity_poly.entity_id
_entity_poly.type
_entity_poly.pdbx_seq_one_letter_code
_entity_poly.pdbx_strand_id
1 'polypeptide(L)'
;MSSILRLARSRGLRTLAREFTLVRANSTTSPLTSSTDACGIPTSPVWSVNELLSSYPSPQLLDGTIQKLYKLSALIPPEINTTEYDKVKKNLEEMVRLVEAVKLVDTTGVVVAGRREKEDADRQQSHSDVEEGSGQELLKYSERTRDGFYIVDAERKRS
;
A
#
# COMPACT_ATOMS: atom_id res chain seq x y z
N MET A 1 -86.20 -4.43 12.03
CA MET A 1 -86.44 -3.15 11.33
C MET A 1 -85.25 -2.24 11.57
N SER A 2 -84.80 -1.60 10.48
CA SER A 2 -83.97 -0.38 10.45
C SER A 2 -82.45 -0.52 10.62
N SER A 3 -81.82 -0.60 9.45
CA SER A 3 -80.44 -0.26 9.10
C SER A 3 -80.08 1.19 9.40
N ILE A 4 -78.81 1.47 9.74
CA ILE A 4 -78.12 2.73 9.39
C ILE A 4 -76.66 2.42 9.01
N LEU A 5 -76.29 2.86 7.80
CA LEU A 5 -74.96 2.84 7.18
C LEU A 5 -74.07 4.00 7.68
N ARG A 6 -72.76 3.77 7.85
CA ARG A 6 -71.66 4.74 7.63
C ARG A 6 -70.41 3.96 7.22
N LEU A 7 -70.04 3.94 5.94
CA LEU A 7 -69.22 4.89 5.18
C LEU A 7 -67.73 4.93 5.61
N ALA A 8 -66.92 4.26 4.76
CA ALA A 8 -65.52 4.42 4.36
C ALA A 8 -64.56 5.30 5.20
N ARG A 9 -63.33 4.77 5.39
CA ARG A 9 -62.12 5.53 5.05
C ARG A 9 -60.92 4.64 4.77
N SER A 10 -60.19 5.06 3.73
CA SER A 10 -59.08 4.38 3.09
C SER A 10 -57.74 4.63 3.78
N ARG A 11 -56.79 3.74 3.50
CA ARG A 11 -55.33 3.96 3.33
C ARG A 11 -54.46 4.21 4.56
N GLY A 12 -53.39 3.41 4.62
CA GLY A 12 -52.17 3.73 5.35
C GLY A 12 -51.16 2.59 5.23
N LEU A 13 -50.57 2.42 4.04
CA LEU A 13 -49.34 1.64 3.87
C LEU A 13 -48.27 2.29 4.77
N ARG A 14 -47.81 1.57 5.80
CA ARG A 14 -46.69 2.01 6.63
C ARG A 14 -45.40 1.50 5.98
N THR A 15 -44.74 2.39 5.25
CA THR A 15 -43.38 2.22 4.77
C THR A 15 -42.45 2.13 5.99
N LEU A 16 -41.73 1.02 6.14
CA LEU A 16 -40.66 0.90 7.13
C LEU A 16 -39.43 1.63 6.58
N ALA A 17 -39.21 2.87 7.03
CA ALA A 17 -37.94 3.55 6.83
C ALA A 17 -36.90 2.89 7.75
N ARG A 18 -35.97 2.18 7.13
CA ARG A 18 -34.80 1.59 7.79
C ARG A 18 -33.84 2.74 8.12
N GLU A 19 -33.88 3.19 9.37
CA GLU A 19 -32.94 4.16 9.91
C GLU A 19 -31.53 3.54 9.91
N PHE A 20 -30.68 3.99 8.98
CA PHE A 20 -29.25 3.78 9.07
C PHE A 20 -28.69 4.79 10.08
N THR A 21 -28.56 4.37 11.33
CA THR A 21 -27.75 5.10 12.30
C THR A 21 -26.28 4.95 11.92
N LEU A 22 -25.75 5.96 11.25
CA LEU A 22 -24.32 6.11 11.02
C LEU A 22 -23.65 6.37 12.38
N VAL A 23 -22.88 5.39 12.84
CA VAL A 23 -21.99 5.52 14.00
C VAL A 23 -20.91 6.54 13.61
N ARG A 24 -21.05 7.76 14.14
CA ARG A 24 -20.08 8.84 13.98
C ARG A 24 -18.82 8.46 14.74
N ALA A 25 -17.73 8.19 14.02
CA ALA A 25 -16.41 8.02 14.60
C ALA A 25 -16.03 9.30 15.37
N ASN A 26 -15.53 9.12 16.60
CA ASN A 26 -15.06 10.20 17.45
C ASN A 26 -13.87 10.89 16.76
N SER A 27 -14.13 12.04 16.14
CA SER A 27 -13.11 12.92 15.58
C SER A 27 -12.51 13.78 16.68
N THR A 28 -11.20 13.72 16.85
CA THR A 28 -10.41 14.60 17.70
C THR A 28 -10.55 16.02 17.17
N THR A 29 -11.41 16.82 17.79
CA THR A 29 -11.62 18.23 17.42
C THR A 29 -10.39 19.06 17.80
N SER A 30 -9.55 19.40 16.84
CA SER A 30 -8.71 20.59 16.93
C SER A 30 -9.56 21.82 16.54
N PRO A 31 -9.54 22.92 17.30
CA PRO A 31 -10.34 24.10 16.97
C PRO A 31 -9.57 24.94 15.95
N LEU A 32 -9.63 24.57 14.67
CA LEU A 32 -9.30 25.50 13.59
C LEU A 32 -10.59 25.88 12.88
N THR A 33 -11.04 27.11 13.10
CA THR A 33 -12.12 27.75 12.34
C THR A 33 -11.61 28.08 10.94
N SER A 34 -11.43 27.06 10.08
CA SER A 34 -11.15 27.29 8.67
C SER A 34 -12.39 27.85 7.99
N SER A 35 -12.27 28.96 7.27
CA SER A 35 -13.35 29.53 6.47
C SER A 35 -13.84 28.49 5.46
N THR A 36 -15.11 28.10 5.54
CA THR A 36 -15.76 27.12 4.63
C THR A 36 -16.74 27.81 3.70
N ASP A 37 -16.93 27.29 2.49
CA ASP A 37 -17.93 27.77 1.55
C ASP A 37 -19.36 27.34 1.95
N ALA A 38 -20.36 27.73 1.15
CA ALA A 38 -21.75 27.35 1.36
C ALA A 38 -22.01 25.83 1.31
N CYS A 39 -21.07 25.05 0.77
CA CYS A 39 -21.10 23.59 0.69
C CYS A 39 -20.29 22.91 1.83
N GLY A 40 -19.71 23.68 2.75
CA GLY A 40 -18.90 23.16 3.85
C GLY A 40 -17.48 22.74 3.45
N ILE A 41 -17.01 23.11 2.25
CA ILE A 41 -15.66 22.83 1.77
C ILE A 41 -14.73 23.95 2.28
N PRO A 42 -13.55 23.63 2.84
CA PRO A 42 -12.59 24.65 3.24
C PRO A 42 -12.16 25.53 2.06
N THR A 43 -12.29 26.85 2.21
CA THR A 43 -11.85 27.85 1.20
C THR A 43 -10.33 27.97 1.12
N SER A 44 -9.62 27.47 2.14
CA SER A 44 -8.18 27.30 2.16
C SER A 44 -7.82 25.88 2.59
N PRO A 45 -6.68 25.32 2.11
CA PRO A 45 -6.22 24.02 2.57
C PRO A 45 -5.93 24.09 4.08
N VAL A 46 -6.55 23.18 4.84
CA VAL A 46 -6.40 23.11 6.31
C VAL A 46 -5.03 22.54 6.69
N TRP A 47 -4.47 21.69 5.83
CA TRP A 47 -3.11 21.15 5.94
C TRP A 47 -2.63 20.69 4.58
N SER A 48 -1.31 20.67 4.39
CA SER A 48 -0.65 20.14 3.21
C SER A 48 0.11 18.87 3.59
N VAL A 49 -0.07 17.80 2.81
CA VAL A 49 0.72 16.56 2.98
C VAL A 49 2.21 16.86 2.77
N ASN A 50 2.55 17.71 1.80
CA ASN A 50 3.94 18.08 1.55
C ASN A 50 4.55 18.87 2.72
N GLU A 51 3.75 19.73 3.37
CA GLU A 51 4.17 20.48 4.56
C GLU A 51 4.41 19.56 5.75
N LEU A 52 3.50 18.60 5.98
CA LEU A 52 3.64 17.57 7.01
C LEU A 52 4.89 16.73 6.77
N LEU A 53 5.09 16.23 5.54
CA LEU A 53 6.25 15.41 5.20
C LEU A 53 7.56 16.21 5.25
N SER A 54 7.52 17.50 4.91
CA SER A 54 8.66 18.41 4.99
C SER A 54 9.11 18.71 6.43
N SER A 55 8.28 18.44 7.44
CA SER A 55 8.63 18.65 8.85
C SER A 55 9.53 17.55 9.43
N TYR A 56 9.56 16.36 8.84
CA TYR A 56 10.36 15.24 9.35
C TYR A 56 11.84 15.38 8.96
N PRO A 57 12.80 14.99 9.80
CA PRO A 57 14.21 15.02 9.42
C PRO A 57 14.47 14.10 8.22
N SER A 58 15.38 14.49 7.33
CA SER A 58 15.84 13.59 6.26
C SER A 58 16.86 12.61 6.84
N PRO A 59 16.67 11.29 6.70
CA PRO A 59 17.69 10.33 7.08
C PRO A 59 18.91 10.52 6.18
N GLN A 60 20.11 10.46 6.74
CA GLN A 60 21.35 10.50 5.98
C GLN A 60 21.86 9.08 5.76
N LEU A 61 21.87 8.64 4.51
CA LEU A 61 22.37 7.31 4.17
C LEU A 61 23.89 7.37 3.98
N LEU A 62 24.60 6.49 4.70
CA LEU A 62 26.03 6.28 4.47
C LEU A 62 26.25 5.64 3.10
N ASP A 63 27.30 6.06 2.40
CA ASP A 63 27.60 5.58 1.06
C ASP A 63 27.84 4.06 1.02
N GLY A 64 28.43 3.52 2.09
CA GLY A 64 28.60 2.07 2.27
C GLY A 64 27.28 1.30 2.37
N THR A 65 26.23 1.92 2.91
CA THR A 65 24.88 1.32 2.95
C THR A 65 24.29 1.23 1.54
N ILE A 66 24.47 2.28 0.73
CA ILE A 66 23.99 2.31 -0.66
C ILE A 66 24.71 1.23 -1.48
N GLN A 67 26.03 1.12 -1.38
CA GLN A 67 26.79 0.04 -2.05
C GLN A 67 26.33 -1.35 -1.61
N LYS A 68 26.06 -1.53 -0.30
CA LYS A 68 25.53 -2.78 0.22
C LYS A 68 24.15 -3.09 -0.37
N LEU A 69 23.27 -2.11 -0.51
CA LEU A 69 21.96 -2.29 -1.14
C LEU A 69 22.10 -2.72 -2.60
N TYR A 70 22.93 -2.04 -3.40
CA TYR A 70 23.20 -2.45 -4.78
C TYR A 70 23.69 -3.90 -4.87
N LYS A 71 24.61 -4.29 -4.00
CA LYS A 71 25.11 -5.67 -3.92
C LYS A 71 24.02 -6.67 -3.56
N LEU A 72 23.15 -6.35 -2.60
CA LEU A 72 22.05 -7.22 -2.17
C LEU A 72 20.96 -7.34 -3.25
N SER A 73 20.74 -6.28 -4.01
CA SER A 73 19.82 -6.24 -5.14
C SER A 73 20.42 -6.82 -6.42
N ALA A 74 21.66 -7.33 -6.40
CA ALA A 74 22.40 -7.81 -7.56
C ALA A 74 22.47 -6.79 -8.72
N LEU A 75 22.51 -5.50 -8.38
CA LEU A 75 22.62 -4.39 -9.33
C LEU A 75 24.06 -3.87 -9.39
N ILE A 76 24.43 -3.31 -10.54
CA ILE A 76 25.71 -2.63 -10.74
C ILE A 76 25.56 -1.20 -10.18
N PRO A 77 26.37 -0.81 -9.17
CA PRO A 77 26.30 0.52 -8.60
C PRO A 77 26.88 1.57 -9.56
N PRO A 78 26.29 2.79 -9.62
CA PRO A 78 26.91 3.90 -10.30
C PRO A 78 28.18 4.36 -9.56
N GLU A 79 29.08 5.03 -10.27
CA GLU A 79 30.33 5.51 -9.69
C GLU A 79 30.07 6.55 -8.59
N ILE A 80 30.89 6.49 -7.53
CA ILE A 80 30.76 7.37 -6.37
C ILE A 80 31.11 8.81 -6.80
N ASN A 81 30.30 9.78 -6.37
CA ASN A 81 30.36 11.20 -6.75
C ASN A 81 29.89 11.52 -8.18
N THR A 82 29.17 10.61 -8.83
CA THR A 82 28.44 10.95 -10.06
C THR A 82 27.10 11.61 -9.74
N THR A 83 26.61 12.46 -10.65
CA THR A 83 25.27 13.06 -10.51
C THR A 83 24.15 12.03 -10.45
N GLU A 84 24.36 10.84 -11.01
CA GLU A 84 23.44 9.71 -10.94
C GLU A 84 23.41 9.12 -9.53
N TYR A 85 24.58 8.92 -8.92
CA TYR A 85 24.68 8.47 -7.54
C TYR A 85 23.96 9.42 -6.58
N ASP A 86 24.16 10.73 -6.72
CA ASP A 86 23.52 11.73 -5.86
C ASP A 86 21.99 11.75 -6.02
N LYS A 87 21.48 11.57 -7.25
CA LYS A 87 20.05 11.45 -7.51
C LYS A 87 19.46 10.21 -6.83
N VAL A 88 20.12 9.06 -6.98
CA VAL A 88 19.67 7.81 -6.34
C VAL A 88 19.70 7.94 -4.82
N LYS A 89 20.78 8.49 -4.27
CA LYS A 89 20.93 8.74 -2.84
C LYS A 89 19.80 9.61 -2.31
N LYS A 90 19.54 10.76 -2.95
CA LYS A 90 18.45 11.67 -2.58
C LYS A 90 17.09 10.98 -2.64
N ASN A 91 16.81 10.21 -3.70
CA ASN A 91 15.55 9.49 -3.85
C ASN A 91 15.36 8.44 -2.76
N LEU A 92 16.43 7.70 -2.40
CA LEU A 92 16.39 6.73 -1.30
C LEU A 92 16.11 7.42 0.04
N GLU A 93 16.78 8.53 0.33
CA GLU A 93 16.58 9.30 1.55
C GLU A 93 15.14 9.84 1.65
N GLU A 94 14.58 10.33 0.54
CA GLU A 94 13.19 10.78 0.45
C GLU A 94 12.20 9.63 0.69
N MET A 95 12.42 8.46 0.08
CA MET A 95 11.57 7.29 0.32
C MET A 95 11.63 6.81 1.77
N VAL A 96 12.82 6.80 2.39
CA VAL A 96 12.97 6.40 3.79
C VAL A 96 12.25 7.40 4.71
N ARG A 97 12.35 8.71 4.43
CA ARG A 97 11.64 9.75 5.18
C ARG A 97 10.12 9.52 5.21
N LEU A 98 9.53 9.10 4.09
CA LEU A 98 8.10 8.76 4.02
C LEU A 98 7.75 7.58 4.95
N VAL A 99 8.59 6.56 4.99
CA VAL A 99 8.37 5.37 5.81
C VAL A 99 8.64 5.65 7.29
N GLU A 100 9.55 6.56 7.62
CA GLU A 100 9.80 6.97 9.00
C GLU A 100 8.59 7.65 9.65
N ALA A 101 7.80 8.41 8.89
CA ALA A 101 6.56 8.98 9.39
C ALA A 101 5.58 7.90 9.89
N VAL A 102 5.58 6.71 9.28
CA VAL A 102 4.73 5.58 9.72
C VAL A 102 5.16 5.05 11.08
N LYS A 103 6.44 5.17 11.45
CA LYS A 103 6.93 4.72 12.77
C LYS A 103 6.37 5.53 13.93
N LEU A 104 5.88 6.75 13.67
CA LEU A 104 5.29 7.61 14.71
C LEU A 104 3.84 7.25 15.03
N VAL A 105 3.22 6.38 14.23
CA VAL A 105 1.84 5.94 14.46
C VAL A 105 1.81 4.96 15.64
N ASP A 106 0.92 5.21 16.59
CA ASP A 106 0.66 4.28 17.68
C ASP A 106 0.05 2.99 17.13
N THR A 107 0.77 1.89 17.33
CA THR A 107 0.38 0.54 16.90
C THR A 107 0.12 -0.39 18.09
N THR A 108 -0.07 0.17 19.29
CA THR A 108 -0.39 -0.61 20.48
C THR A 108 -1.69 -1.40 20.28
N GLY A 109 -1.63 -2.71 20.53
CA GLY A 109 -2.77 -3.63 20.37
C GLY A 109 -2.98 -4.17 18.95
N VAL A 110 -2.15 -3.80 17.97
CA VAL A 110 -2.22 -4.36 16.61
C VAL A 110 -1.44 -5.66 16.54
N VAL A 111 -2.08 -6.74 16.10
CA VAL A 111 -1.42 -8.02 15.79
C VAL A 111 -1.02 -8.01 14.33
N VAL A 112 0.26 -8.25 14.05
CA VAL A 112 0.76 -8.34 12.66
C VAL A 112 0.24 -9.63 12.05
N ALA A 113 -0.75 -9.50 11.18
CA ALA A 113 -1.24 -10.60 10.37
C ALA A 113 -0.18 -10.97 9.31
N GLY A 114 0.21 -12.24 9.25
CA GLY A 114 1.13 -12.76 8.23
C GLY A 114 0.41 -13.11 6.92
N ARG A 115 1.14 -13.17 5.80
CA ARG A 115 0.63 -13.84 4.58
C ARG A 115 0.24 -15.28 4.95
N ARG A 116 -0.99 -15.68 4.62
CA ARG A 116 -1.73 -16.95 4.77
C ARG A 116 -2.86 -16.99 5.80
N GLU A 117 -3.30 -15.84 6.31
CA GLU A 117 -4.43 -15.79 7.24
C GLU A 117 -5.80 -15.94 6.53
N LYS A 118 -6.88 -16.09 7.30
CA LYS A 118 -8.22 -16.44 6.77
C LYS A 118 -8.77 -15.41 5.74
N GLU A 119 -8.21 -14.21 5.74
CA GLU A 119 -8.62 -13.08 4.88
C GLU A 119 -7.84 -13.01 3.56
N ASP A 120 -6.83 -13.87 3.36
CA ASP A 120 -6.08 -13.93 2.11
C ASP A 120 -6.97 -14.52 1.00
N ALA A 121 -7.43 -13.64 0.10
CA ALA A 121 -8.22 -14.02 -1.08
C ALA A 121 -7.48 -15.01 -2.01
N ASP A 122 -6.14 -15.04 -1.96
CA ASP A 122 -5.29 -15.94 -2.75
C ASP A 122 -5.30 -17.39 -2.24
N ARG A 123 -5.91 -17.65 -1.07
CA ARG A 123 -5.96 -18.98 -0.43
C ARG A 123 -6.73 -20.03 -1.25
N GLN A 124 -7.50 -19.61 -2.26
CA GLN A 124 -8.25 -20.50 -3.14
C GLN A 124 -7.50 -20.99 -4.39
N GLN A 125 -6.20 -20.72 -4.53
CA GLN A 125 -5.40 -21.43 -5.54
C GLN A 125 -5.18 -22.89 -5.10
N SER A 126 -6.21 -23.73 -5.30
CA SER A 126 -5.99 -25.14 -5.56
C SER A 126 -4.98 -25.23 -6.69
N HIS A 127 -3.81 -25.81 -6.43
CA HIS A 127 -2.90 -26.22 -7.49
C HIS A 127 -3.72 -27.03 -8.49
N SER A 128 -4.06 -26.42 -9.63
CA SER A 128 -4.43 -27.18 -10.81
C SER A 128 -3.17 -27.87 -11.25
N ASP A 129 -3.18 -29.20 -11.30
CA ASP A 129 -2.12 -30.02 -11.89
C ASP A 129 -2.05 -29.74 -13.39
N VAL A 130 -1.63 -28.53 -13.76
CA VAL A 130 -1.22 -28.20 -15.12
C VAL A 130 0.10 -28.91 -15.30
N GLU A 131 0.23 -29.73 -16.35
CA GLU A 131 1.53 -30.24 -16.79
C GLU A 131 2.41 -29.05 -17.19
N GLU A 132 3.06 -28.42 -16.21
CA GLU A 132 4.13 -27.48 -16.42
C GLU A 132 5.35 -28.29 -16.89
N GLY A 133 5.89 -27.92 -18.07
CA GLY A 133 7.05 -28.57 -18.65
C GLY A 133 8.16 -28.71 -17.61
N SER A 134 8.69 -29.93 -17.46
CA SER A 134 9.62 -30.25 -16.37
C SER A 134 11.04 -30.48 -16.90
N GLY A 135 12.02 -30.23 -16.03
CA GLY A 135 13.42 -30.54 -16.31
C GLY A 135 13.99 -29.82 -17.54
N GLN A 136 14.55 -30.58 -18.49
CA GLN A 136 15.26 -30.03 -19.64
C GLN A 136 14.37 -29.28 -20.62
N GLU A 137 13.07 -29.50 -20.62
CA GLU A 137 12.14 -28.75 -21.48
C GLU A 137 12.12 -27.25 -21.16
N LEU A 138 12.45 -26.88 -19.92
CA LEU A 138 12.55 -25.48 -19.49
C LEU A 138 13.75 -24.75 -20.08
N LEU A 139 14.74 -25.48 -20.59
CA LEU A 139 15.94 -24.91 -21.21
C LEU A 139 15.62 -24.14 -22.49
N LYS A 140 14.48 -24.42 -23.15
CA LYS A 140 14.00 -23.67 -24.33
C LYS A 140 13.74 -22.19 -24.06
N TYR A 141 13.52 -21.83 -22.80
CA TYR A 141 13.30 -20.44 -22.36
C TYR A 141 14.57 -19.73 -21.91
N SER A 142 15.70 -20.44 -21.86
CA SER A 142 16.97 -19.85 -21.43
C SER A 142 17.71 -19.24 -22.61
N GLU A 143 18.35 -18.09 -22.39
CA GLU A 143 19.20 -17.44 -23.39
C GLU A 143 20.44 -18.30 -23.74
N ARG A 144 21.02 -19.01 -22.76
CA ARG A 144 22.27 -19.76 -22.91
C ARG A 144 22.22 -21.12 -22.24
N THR A 145 22.41 -22.17 -23.04
CA THR A 145 22.47 -23.55 -22.58
C THR A 145 23.70 -24.24 -23.15
N ARG A 146 24.26 -25.20 -22.41
CA ARG A 146 25.33 -26.09 -22.90
C ARG A 146 25.20 -27.45 -22.25
N ASP A 147 25.28 -28.50 -23.06
CA ASP A 147 25.25 -29.91 -22.61
C ASP A 147 24.05 -30.25 -21.70
N GLY A 148 22.89 -29.61 -21.93
CA GLY A 148 21.68 -29.82 -21.14
C GLY A 148 21.64 -29.08 -19.80
N PHE A 149 22.46 -28.05 -19.61
CA PHE A 149 22.50 -27.21 -18.41
C PHE A 149 22.44 -25.71 -18.74
N TYR A 150 21.97 -24.92 -17.76
CA TYR A 150 22.09 -23.46 -17.79
C TYR A 150 23.55 -23.05 -17.67
N ILE A 151 23.97 -22.08 -18.48
CA ILE A 151 25.30 -21.47 -18.36
C ILE A 151 25.19 -20.21 -17.51
N VAL A 152 25.98 -20.14 -16.45
CA VAL A 152 26.14 -18.94 -15.64
C VAL A 152 27.61 -18.53 -15.65
N ASP A 153 27.88 -17.28 -15.98
CA ASP A 153 29.23 -16.72 -15.94
C ASP A 153 29.66 -16.59 -14.47
N ALA A 154 30.56 -17.46 -14.03
CA ALA A 154 31.11 -17.38 -12.68
C ALA A 154 32.31 -16.43 -12.66
N GLU A 155 32.17 -15.27 -12.03
CA GLU A 155 33.33 -14.44 -11.68
C GLU A 155 34.17 -15.16 -10.62
N ARG A 156 35.19 -15.90 -11.06
CA ARG A 156 36.25 -16.37 -10.17
C ARG A 156 37.13 -15.18 -9.79
N LYS A 157 36.93 -14.62 -8.60
CA LYS A 157 37.94 -13.76 -7.98
C LYS A 157 39.23 -14.56 -7.81
N ARG A 158 40.27 -14.25 -8.59
CA ARG A 158 41.65 -14.63 -8.27
C ARG A 158 42.00 -13.94 -6.95
N SER A 159 42.16 -14.75 -5.89
CA SER A 159 42.81 -14.34 -4.64
C SER A 159 44.29 -14.12 -4.87
#